data_AF-A0A3R5Y6N9-F1
#
_entry.id   AF-A0A3R5Y6N9-F1
#
_cell.length_a   1.000
_cell.length_b   1.000
_cell.length_c   1.000
_cell.angle_alpha   90.00
_cell.angle_beta   90.00
_cell.angle_gamma   90.00
#
_symmetry.space_group_name_H-M   'P 1'
#
loop_
_entity.id
_entity.type
_entity.pdbx_description
1 polymer ?
#
loop_
_entity_poly.entity_id
_entity_poly.type
_entity_poly.pdbx_seq_one_letter_code
_entity_poly.pdbx_strand_id
1 'polypeptide(L)' 'MHEQARRKGGKLPTKRIRKLSKFDTKKFSLPSYEVLKLMARKTNRKLAEYIRESTLNGKIVRRNNTEMRP' A
#
# COMPACT_ATOMS: atom_id res chain seq x y z
N MET A 1 -53.78 13.13 3.37
CA MET A 1 -52.92 13.62 2.27
C MET A 1 -51.53 13.86 2.85
N HIS A 2 -50.46 13.07 2.67
CA HIS A 2 -50.13 12.05 1.69
C HIS A 2 -49.45 10.86 2.38
N GLU A 3 -50.12 9.72 2.33
CA GLU A 3 -49.48 8.42 2.30
C GLU A 3 -48.85 8.26 0.92
N GLN A 4 -47.51 8.15 0.83
CA GLN A 4 -46.89 7.51 -0.33
C GLN A 4 -45.52 6.90 0.01
N ALA A 5 -45.60 5.60 0.28
CA ALA A 5 -44.69 4.58 -0.22
C ALA A 5 -43.29 4.50 0.41
N ARG A 6 -43.26 3.79 1.54
CA ARG A 6 -42.49 2.54 1.71
C ARG A 6 -41.78 2.06 0.42
N ARG A 7 -40.46 2.30 0.31
CA ARG A 7 -39.52 1.50 -0.49
C ARG A 7 -38.33 1.18 0.43
N LYS A 8 -38.40 0.15 1.27
CA LYS A 8 -37.99 -1.26 1.00
C LYS A 8 -36.64 -1.34 0.26
N GLY A 9 -35.61 -1.82 0.97
CA GLY A 9 -34.42 -2.43 0.36
C GLY A 9 -33.08 -1.93 0.92
N GLY A 10 -32.50 -2.69 1.85
CA GLY A 10 -31.17 -2.45 2.44
C GLY A 10 -29.99 -2.71 1.49
N LYS A 11 -30.01 -2.16 0.28
CA LYS A 11 -28.91 -2.26 -0.69
C LYS A 11 -28.36 -0.87 -1.00
N LEU A 12 -27.14 -0.60 -0.53
CA LEU A 12 -26.38 0.58 -0.90
C LEU A 12 -26.28 0.66 -2.43
N PRO A 13 -26.36 1.86 -3.04
CA PRO A 13 -26.31 2.02 -4.48
C PRO A 13 -25.03 1.37 -5.04
N THR A 14 -25.22 0.28 -5.78
CA THR A 14 -24.14 -0.53 -6.39
C THR A 14 -23.25 0.24 -7.36
N LYS A 15 -23.61 1.49 -7.68
CA LYS A 15 -22.79 2.43 -8.47
C LYS A 15 -21.58 3.01 -7.74
N ARG A 16 -21.43 2.77 -6.43
CA ARG A 16 -20.25 3.24 -5.64
C ARG A 16 -19.44 2.07 -5.06
N ILE A 17 -19.13 1.06 -5.87
CA ILE A 17 -18.10 0.08 -5.51
C ILE A 17 -16.75 0.79 -5.60
N ARG A 18 -16.24 1.30 -4.48
CA ARG A 18 -14.87 1.80 -4.38
C ARG A 18 -13.90 0.62 -4.41
N LYS A 19 -12.75 0.80 -5.07
CA LYS A 19 -11.67 -0.20 -5.04
C LYS A 19 -11.21 -0.40 -3.59
N LEU A 20 -11.20 -1.65 -3.13
CA LEU A 20 -10.67 -2.01 -1.80
C LEU A 20 -9.14 -1.99 -1.77
N SER A 21 -8.51 -2.09 -2.95
CA SER A 21 -7.07 -1.96 -3.07
C SER A 21 -6.63 -0.54 -2.72
N LYS A 22 -5.72 -0.44 -1.75
CA LYS A 22 -5.01 0.78 -1.42
C LYS A 22 -3.65 0.73 -2.11
N PHE A 23 -3.28 1.83 -2.73
CA PHE A 23 -1.94 2.06 -3.24
C PHE A 23 -1.39 3.28 -2.53
N ASP A 24 -0.18 3.16 -2.02
CA ASP A 24 0.54 4.25 -1.38
C ASP A 24 1.79 4.55 -2.22
N THR A 25 2.05 5.84 -2.41
CA THR A 25 3.22 6.32 -3.14
C THR A 25 4.13 7.05 -2.17
N LYS A 26 5.30 6.47 -1.89
CA LYS A 26 6.35 7.13 -1.13
C LYS A 26 7.44 7.61 -2.08
N LYS A 27 7.98 8.79 -1.78
CA LYS A 27 9.16 9.32 -2.46
C LYS A 27 10.39 8.87 -1.68
N PHE A 28 11.32 8.23 -2.39
CA PHE A 28 12.62 7.84 -1.84
C PHE A 28 13.67 8.73 -2.48
N SER A 29 14.73 9.06 -1.72
CA SER A 29 15.95 9.58 -2.31
C SER A 29 16.59 8.50 -3.21
N LEU A 30 17.42 8.93 -4.17
CA LEU A 30 18.11 8.01 -5.07
C LEU A 30 18.95 6.96 -4.31
N PRO A 31 19.75 7.31 -3.27
CA PRO A 31 20.52 6.32 -2.52
C PRO A 31 19.64 5.28 -1.83
N SER A 32 18.55 5.70 -1.20
CA SER A 32 17.61 4.77 -0.55
C SER A 32 16.92 3.85 -1.56
N TYR A 33 16.62 4.36 -2.75
CA TYR A 33 16.01 3.58 -3.82
C TYR A 33 16.96 2.48 -4.36
N GLU A 34 18.25 2.78 -4.52
CA GLU A 34 19.25 1.79 -4.96
C GLU A 34 19.46 0.68 -3.92
N VAL A 35 19.48 1.03 -2.63
CA VAL A 35 19.53 0.03 -1.54
C VAL A 35 18.32 -0.89 -1.59
N LEU A 36 17.11 -0.35 -1.80
CA LEU A 36 15.89 -1.16 -1.91
C LEU A 36 15.92 -2.09 -3.14
N LYS A 37 16.42 -1.61 -4.29
CA LYS A 37 16.62 -2.46 -5.49
C LYS A 37 17.59 -3.60 -5.22
N LEU A 38 18.72 -3.31 -4.58
CA LEU A 38 19.74 -4.32 -4.28
C LEU A 38 19.16 -5.42 -3.37
N MET A 39 18.44 -5.03 -2.33
CA MET A 39 17.81 -5.97 -1.41
C MET A 39 16.70 -6.78 -2.08
N ALA A 40 15.88 -6.14 -2.91
CA ALA A 40 14.84 -6.83 -3.68
C ALA A 40 15.46 -7.92 -4.58
N ARG A 41 16.55 -7.59 -5.31
CA ARG A 41 17.31 -8.55 -6.13
C ARG A 41 17.90 -9.68 -5.28
N LYS A 42 18.49 -9.38 -4.12
CA LYS A 42 19.04 -10.39 -3.21
C LYS A 42 17.97 -11.39 -2.73
N THR A 43 16.74 -10.92 -2.56
CA THR A 43 15.59 -11.75 -2.20
C THR A 43 14.84 -12.35 -3.39
N ASN A 44 15.30 -12.10 -4.63
CA ASN A 44 14.64 -12.48 -5.88
C ASN A 44 13.16 -12.04 -5.96
N ARG A 45 12.85 -10.86 -5.41
CA ARG A 45 11.51 -10.27 -5.43
C ARG A 45 11.46 -9.03 -6.31
N LYS A 46 10.28 -8.73 -6.86
CA LYS A 46 10.04 -7.44 -7.51
C LYS A 46 10.08 -6.34 -6.45
N LEU A 47 10.62 -5.17 -6.81
CA LEU A 47 10.82 -4.06 -5.87
C LEU A 47 9.55 -3.66 -5.11
N ALA A 48 8.41 -3.55 -5.80
CA ALA A 48 7.14 -3.20 -5.16
C ALA A 48 6.62 -4.28 -4.20
N GLU A 49 6.85 -5.56 -4.50
CA GLU A 49 6.50 -6.68 -3.62
C GLU A 49 7.34 -6.63 -2.35
N TYR A 50 8.66 -6.48 -2.52
CA TYR A 50 9.59 -6.34 -1.42
C TYR A 50 9.22 -5.17 -0.50
N ILE A 51 8.83 -4.03 -1.07
CA ILE A 51 8.40 -2.86 -0.28
C ILE A 51 7.12 -3.15 0.49
N ARG A 52 6.11 -3.77 -0.11
CA ARG A 52 4.85 -4.12 0.57
C ARG A 52 5.09 -5.09 1.72
N GLU A 53 5.76 -6.21 1.46
CA GLU A 53 6.02 -7.27 2.44
C GLU A 53 6.91 -6.76 3.57
N SER A 54 7.99 -6.05 3.25
CA SER A 54 8.93 -5.56 4.26
C SER A 54 8.35 -4.41 5.09
N THR A 55 7.39 -3.64 4.56
CA THR A 55 6.65 -2.64 5.36
C THR A 55 5.69 -3.31 6.34
N LEU A 56 4.95 -4.33 5.90
CA LEU A 56 4.07 -5.12 6.77
C LEU A 56 4.85 -5.85 7.87
N ASN A 57 6.03 -6.35 7.54
CA ASN A 57 6.94 -7.00 8.48
C ASN A 57 7.74 -6.02 9.37
N GLY A 58 7.53 -4.70 9.24
CA GLY A 58 8.25 -3.67 10.01
C GLY A 58 9.73 -3.50 9.67
N LYS A 59 10.24 -4.18 8.63
CA LYS A 59 11.67 -4.18 8.25
C LYS A 59 12.12 -2.89 7.53
N ILE A 60 11.21 -2.20 6.84
CA ILE A 60 11.53 -0.96 6.07
C ILE A 60 11.59 0.31 6.94
N VAL A 61 11.16 0.27 8.21
CA VAL A 61 10.90 1.48 9.00
C VAL A 61 12.11 2.00 9.79
N ARG A 62 13.24 1.27 9.85
CA ARG A 62 14.36 1.64 10.73
C ARG A 62 15.75 1.58 10.06
N ARG A 63 15.86 1.87 8.76
CA ARG A 63 17.18 1.90 8.08
C ARG A 63 17.42 3.11 7.18
N ASN A 64 16.45 4.01 7.06
CA ASN A 64 16.63 5.23 6.27
C ASN A 64 17.22 6.40 7.08
N ASN A 65 17.44 6.24 8.40
CA ASN A 65 17.94 7.32 9.27
C ASN A 65 19.24 6.97 10.02
N THR A 66 19.81 5.77 9.87
CA THR A 66 21.07 5.44 10.54
C THR A 66 21.81 4.37 9.74
N GLU A 67 22.93 4.81 9.14
CA GLU A 67 24.13 4.03 8.83
C GLU A 67 23.92 2.55 8.47
N MET A 68 23.91 2.25 7.17
CA MET A 68 24.40 0.95 6.70
C MET A 68 25.83 1.13 6.20
N ARG A 69 26.78 1.15 7.14
CA ARG A 69 28.21 0.87 6.88
C ARG A 69 28.41 -0.66 6.87
N PRO A 70 29.41 -1.18 6.13
CA PRO A 70 29.68 -2.62 6.01
C PRO A 70 30.13 -3.25 7.32
#